data_AF-A0A4Z1CHR3-F1
#
_entry.id   AF-A0A4Z1CHR3-F1
#
_cell.length_a   1.000
_cell.length_b   1.000
_cell.length_c   1.000
_cell.angle_alpha   90.00
_cell.angle_beta   90.00
_cell.angle_gamma   90.00
#
_symmetry.space_group_name_H-M   'P 1'
#
loop_
_entity.id
_entity.type
_entity.pdbx_description
1 polymer ?
#
loop_
_entity_poly.entity_id
_entity_poly.type
_entity_poly.pdbx_seq_one_letter_code
_entity_poly.pdbx_strand_id
1 'polypeptide(L)' 'MRIAPRSAADGKRRLEVHAVNGPGAGDRVLERDGARLYLSPEAADRVAGCELDARTEPGDRVQFVLRR' A
#
# COMPACT_ATOMS: atom_id res chain seq x y z
N MET A 1 -0.06 0.57 8.83
CA MET A 1 0.66 0.03 7.64
C MET A 1 0.97 1.16 6.68
N ARG A 2 1.95 1.02 5.79
CA ARG A 2 2.29 2.02 4.77
C ARG A 2 2.37 1.43 3.37
N ILE A 3 1.78 2.09 2.38
CA ILE A 3 1.92 1.76 0.96
C ILE A 3 2.87 2.77 0.32
N ALA A 4 3.93 2.26 -0.29
CA ALA A 4 4.95 3.08 -0.92
C ALA A 4 5.54 2.40 -2.16
N PRO A 5 6.11 3.16 -3.10
CA PRO A 5 6.83 2.59 -4.22
C PRO A 5 8.12 1.92 -3.74
N ARG A 6 8.38 0.71 -4.25
CA ARG A 6 9.69 0.07 -4.24
C ARG A 6 10.31 0.19 -5.61
N SER A 7 11.58 0.59 -5.63
CA SER A 7 12.44 0.42 -6.80
C SER A 7 12.72 -1.07 -6.99
N ALA A 8 12.18 -1.66 -8.04
CA ALA A 8 12.53 -3.02 -8.44
C ALA A 8 13.72 -3.00 -9.41
N ALA A 9 14.52 -4.07 -9.39
CA ALA A 9 15.72 -4.20 -10.23
C ALA A 9 15.40 -4.18 -11.74
N ASP A 10 14.14 -4.43 -12.13
CA ASP A 10 13.64 -4.37 -13.50
C ASP A 10 13.28 -2.94 -13.97
N GLY A 11 13.58 -1.92 -13.15
CA GLY A 11 13.27 -0.52 -13.43
C GLY A 11 11.79 -0.15 -13.25
N LYS A 12 10.93 -1.10 -12.87
CA LYS A 12 9.50 -0.84 -12.61
C LYS A 12 9.30 -0.41 -11.17
N ARG A 13 8.52 0.66 -10.96
CA ARG A 13 8.07 1.06 -9.61
C ARG A 13 6.81 0.32 -9.22
N ARG A 14 6.96 -0.73 -8.43
CA ARG A 14 5.83 -1.49 -7.86
C ARG A 14 5.45 -0.87 -6.52
N LEU A 15 4.18 -0.96 -6.14
CA LEU A 15 3.76 -0.60 -4.78
C LEU A 15 4.04 -1.78 -3.85
N GLU A 16 4.46 -1.49 -2.62
CA GLU A 16 4.62 -2.46 -1.55
C GLU A 16 3.92 -1.99 -0.28
N VAL A 17 3.51 -2.96 0.53
CA VAL A 17 2.93 -2.73 1.85
C VAL A 17 3.99 -3.03 2.91
N HIS A 18 4.22 -2.07 3.80
CA HIS A 18 5.18 -2.16 4.90
C HIS A 18 4.46 -2.04 6.25
N ALA A 19 4.86 -2.88 7.20
CA ALA A 19 4.55 -2.66 8.61
C ALA A 19 5.44 -1.53 9.14
N VAL A 20 4.82 -0.45 9.63
CA VAL A 20 5.51 0.73 10.15
C VAL A 20 4.78 1.25 11.38
N ASN A 21 5.53 1.92 12.27
CA ASN A 21 4.99 2.49 13.51
C ASN A 21 4.29 3.85 13.30
N GLY A 22 4.47 4.50 12.15
CA GLY A 22 3.92 5.83 11.88
C GLY A 22 4.04 6.24 10.40
N PRO A 23 3.44 7.39 10.03
CA PRO A 23 3.52 7.92 8.67
C PRO A 23 4.92 8.47 8.37
N GLY A 24 5.30 8.45 7.09
CA GLY A 24 6.40 9.24 6.56
C GLY A 24 5.99 10.69 6.26
N ALA A 25 6.98 11.53 5.96
CA ALA A 25 6.73 12.93 5.58
C ALA A 25 5.86 13.02 4.31
N GLY A 26 4.78 13.79 4.40
CA GLY A 26 3.83 13.98 3.29
C GLY A 26 2.92 12.79 3.02
N ASP A 27 3.00 11.72 3.81
CA ASP A 27 2.06 10.60 3.67
C ASP A 27 0.64 11.07 3.98
N ARG A 28 -0.32 10.65 3.15
CA ARG A 28 -1.74 10.76 3.48
C ARG A 28 -2.11 9.68 4.48
N VAL A 29 -2.79 10.08 5.56
CA VAL A 29 -3.32 9.17 6.57
C VAL A 29 -4.78 8.86 6.25
N LEU A 30 -5.10 7.58 6.16
CA LEU A 30 -6.46 7.07 6.07
C LEU A 30 -6.76 6.26 7.34
N GLU A 31 -7.89 6.54 7.98
CA GLU A 31 -8.37 5.79 9.13
C GLU A 31 -9.77 5.26 8.84
N ARG A 32 -9.95 3.94 9.01
CA ARG A 32 -11.23 3.25 8.80
C ARG A 32 -11.29 2.02 9.68
N ASP A 33 -12.43 1.78 10.33
CA ASP A 33 -12.66 0.62 11.20
C ASP A 33 -11.57 0.42 12.26
N GLY A 34 -11.03 1.54 12.79
CA GLY A 34 -9.94 1.55 13.78
C GLY A 34 -8.54 1.22 13.25
N ALA A 35 -8.41 0.95 11.94
CA ALA A 35 -7.13 0.70 11.29
C ALA A 35 -6.58 1.97 10.64
N ARG A 36 -5.25 2.19 10.78
CA ARG A 36 -4.53 3.27 10.09
C ARG A 36 -3.68 2.78 8.93
N LEU A 37 -3.89 3.44 7.79
CA LEU A 37 -3.14 3.25 6.56
C LEU A 37 -2.43 4.56 6.17
N TYR A 38 -1.15 4.47 5.84
CA TYR A 38 -0.34 5.58 5.37
C TYR A 38 -0.03 5.38 3.89
N LEU A 39 -0.31 6.39 3.07
CA LEU A 39 -0.04 6.37 1.64
C LEU A 39 1.04 7.40 1.34
N SER A 40 2.18 6.98 0.78
CA SER A 40 3.15 7.94 0.25
C SER A 40 2.51 8.80 -0.84
N PRO A 41 2.98 10.03 -1.10
CA PRO A 41 2.42 10.89 -2.14
C PRO A 41 2.19 10.17 -3.47
N GLU A 42 3.22 9.49 -4.01
CA GLU A 42 3.10 8.71 -5.25
C GLU A 42 2.05 7.57 -5.15
N ALA A 43 1.95 6.92 -3.99
CA ALA A 43 1.00 5.82 -3.80
C ALA A 43 -0.44 6.36 -3.75
N ALA A 44 -0.66 7.50 -3.07
CA ALA A 44 -1.96 8.14 -2.96
C ALA A 44 -2.55 8.48 -4.34
N ASP A 45 -1.72 8.99 -5.26
CA ASP A 45 -2.14 9.28 -6.63
C ASP A 45 -2.49 8.00 -7.42
N ARG A 46 -1.68 6.95 -7.26
CA ARG A 46 -1.86 5.69 -8.00
C ARG A 46 -3.06 4.86 -7.56
N VAL A 47 -3.46 4.97 -6.29
CA VAL A 47 -4.58 4.19 -5.73
C VAL A 47 -5.87 5.01 -5.61
N ALA A 48 -5.88 6.27 -6.06
CA ALA A 48 -7.05 7.12 -6.01
C ALA A 48 -8.24 6.45 -6.73
N GLY A 49 -9.36 6.30 -6.02
CA GLY A 49 -10.57 5.66 -6.54
C GLY A 49 -10.49 4.15 -6.70
N CYS A 50 -9.44 3.50 -6.20
CA CYS A 50 -9.33 2.04 -6.16
C CYS A 50 -9.65 1.50 -4.78
N GLU A 51 -10.12 0.25 -4.73
CA GLU A 51 -10.16 -0.55 -3.51
C GLU A 51 -8.89 -1.37 -3.40
N LEU A 52 -8.33 -1.45 -2.19
CA LEU A 52 -7.22 -2.36 -1.88
C LEU A 52 -7.78 -3.60 -1.19
N ASP A 53 -7.51 -4.76 -1.78
CA ASP A 53 -7.91 -6.04 -1.23
C ASP A 53 -6.69 -6.92 -0.93
N ALA A 54 -6.82 -7.80 0.06
CA ALA A 54 -5.79 -8.73 0.47
C ALA A 54 -6.26 -10.15 0.18
N ARG A 55 -5.52 -10.86 -0.67
CA ARG A 55 -5.79 -12.25 -1.02
C ARG A 55 -4.73 -13.14 -0.41
N THR A 56 -5.16 -14.23 0.22
CA THR A 56 -4.25 -15.28 0.67
C THR A 56 -4.04 -16.26 -0.48
N GLU A 57 -2.80 -16.37 -0.96
CA GLU A 57 -2.37 -17.39 -1.91
C GLU A 57 -1.98 -18.69 -1.18
N PRO A 58 -1.90 -19.83 -1.89
CA PRO A 58 -1.43 -21.08 -1.32
C PRO A 58 -0.08 -20.92 -0.59
N GLY A 59 0.00 -21.47 0.63
CA GLY A 59 1.19 -21.33 1.49
C GLY A 59 1.22 -20.06 2.34
N ASP A 60 0.05 -19.54 2.74
CA ASP A 60 -0.15 -18.41 3.66
C ASP A 60 0.50 -17.08 3.21
N ARG A 61 0.80 -16.97 1.92
CA ARG A 61 1.33 -15.73 1.35
C ARG A 61 0.19 -14.75 1.10
N VAL A 62 0.28 -13.57 1.68
CA VAL A 62 -0.68 -12.48 1.39
C VAL A 62 -0.21 -11.69 0.18
N GLN A 63 -1.07 -11.56 -0.82
CA GLN A 63 -0.91 -10.66 -1.96
C GLN A 63 -1.94 -9.53 -1.88
N PHE A 64 -1.48 -8.30 -2.06
CA PHE A 64 -2.36 -7.14 -2.16
C PHE A 64 -2.69 -6.85 -3.62
N VAL A 65 -3.97 -6.63 -3.90
CA VAL A 65 -4.47 -6.32 -5.24
C VAL A 65 -5.32 -5.05 -5.21
N LEU A 66 -5.20 -4.24 -6.25
CA LEU A 66 -6.05 -3.08 -6.47
C LEU A 66 -7.22 -3.46 -7.37
N ARG A 67 -8.42 -3.03 -7.01
CA ARG A 67 -9.65 -3.18 -7.79
C ARG A 67 -10.28 -1.81 -8.05
N ARG A 68 -11.07 -1.72 -9.11
CA ARG A 68 -11.92 -0.56 -9.42
C ARG A 68 -13.38 -0.96 -9.30
#